data_AF-A0A1E1WBE1-F1
#
_entry.id   AF-A0A1E1WBE1-F1
#
_cell.length_a   1.000
_cell.length_b   1.000
_cell.length_c   1.000
_cell.angle_alpha   90.00
_cell.angle_beta   90.00
_cell.angle_gamma   90.00
#
_symmetry.space_group_name_H-M   'P 1'
#
loop_
_entity.id
_entity.type
_entity.pdbx_description
1 polymer ?
#
loop_
_entity_poly.entity_id
_entity_poly.type
_entity_poly.pdbx_seq_one_letter_code
_entity_poly.pdbx_strand_id
1 'polypeptide(L)'
;ALDWRVWVRGVRGADISSFVHKVVFYLHPASAFVYPKRVIQEPPYEIQESGCASIEIPIHVYLKHSSRPRRIRLRYSLRAESAARSASESRCVYYDVENPS
;
A
#
# COMPACT_ATOMS: atom_id res chain seq x y z
N ALA A 1 -11.31 -18.64 5.04
CA ALA A 1 -10.22 -17.90 4.37
C ALA A 1 -9.64 -16.90 5.37
N LEU A 2 -8.39 -16.48 5.21
CA LEU A 2 -7.85 -15.39 6.03
C LEU A 2 -8.24 -14.07 5.37
N ASP A 3 -8.98 -13.25 6.10
CA ASP A 3 -9.32 -11.90 5.68
C ASP A 3 -8.18 -10.97 6.08
N TRP A 4 -7.67 -10.22 5.11
CA TRP A 4 -6.57 -9.31 5.33
C TRP A 4 -6.82 -7.96 4.68
N ARG A 5 -6.17 -6.95 5.24
CA ARG A 5 -6.23 -5.57 4.77
C ARG A 5 -4.82 -5.00 4.74
N VAL A 6 -4.53 -4.25 3.68
CA VAL A 6 -3.25 -3.52 3.52
C VAL A 6 -3.56 -2.07 3.22
N TRP A 7 -2.86 -1.16 3.88
CA TRP A 7 -3.11 0.29 3.80
C TRP A 7 -1.83 1.11 3.69
N VAL A 8 -1.96 2.29 3.10
CA VAL A 8 -0.96 3.36 3.14
C VAL A 8 -1.62 4.57 3.82
N ARG A 9 -1.00 5.08 4.88
CA ARG A 9 -1.50 6.24 5.64
C ARG A 9 -0.36 7.08 6.18
N GLY A 10 -0.65 8.34 6.51
CA GLY A 10 0.31 9.19 7.21
C GLY A 10 0.61 8.67 8.61
N VAL A 11 1.82 8.93 9.08
CA VAL A 11 2.24 8.61 10.45
C VAL A 11 1.28 9.27 11.44
N ARG A 12 0.84 8.52 12.46
CA ARG A 12 -0.18 8.96 13.44
C ARG A 12 -1.50 9.43 12.82
N GLY A 13 -1.85 8.95 11.62
CA GLY A 13 -3.11 9.30 10.97
C GLY A 13 -3.10 10.68 10.28
N ALA A 14 -1.94 11.28 10.08
CA ALA A 14 -1.83 12.51 9.29
C ALA A 14 -2.44 12.33 7.90
N ASP A 15 -3.14 13.36 7.42
CA ASP A 15 -3.67 13.37 6.07
C ASP A 15 -2.53 13.52 5.05
N ILE A 16 -2.51 12.61 4.08
CA ILE A 16 -1.53 12.57 3.00
C ILE A 16 -2.16 12.88 1.63
N SER A 17 -3.48 13.08 1.58
CA SER A 17 -4.22 13.33 0.35
C SER A 17 -3.79 14.61 -0.36
N SER A 18 -3.25 15.59 0.36
CA SER A 18 -2.77 16.86 -0.18
C SER A 18 -1.57 16.70 -1.10
N PHE A 19 -0.73 15.68 -0.90
CA PHE A 19 0.47 15.44 -1.69
C PHE A 19 0.49 14.08 -2.42
N VAL A 20 -0.41 13.15 -2.08
CA VAL A 20 -0.56 11.85 -2.77
C VAL A 20 -1.62 11.95 -3.87
N HIS A 21 -1.24 11.62 -5.11
CA HIS A 21 -2.15 11.55 -6.27
C HIS A 21 -2.88 10.22 -6.35
N LYS A 22 -2.18 9.11 -6.10
CA LYS A 22 -2.74 7.76 -6.05
C LYS A 22 -1.78 6.77 -5.42
N VAL A 23 -2.31 5.68 -4.90
CA VAL A 23 -1.57 4.51 -4.45
C VAL A 23 -1.92 3.32 -5.35
N VAL A 24 -0.90 2.60 -5.80
CA VAL A 24 -1.07 1.40 -6.63
C VAL A 24 -0.52 0.20 -5.88
N PHE A 25 -1.37 -0.78 -5.59
CA PHE A 25 -0.99 -2.07 -5.01
C PHE A 25 -0.89 -3.11 -6.12
N TYR A 26 0.21 -3.86 -6.13
CA TYR A 26 0.41 -4.99 -7.05
C TYR A 26 0.36 -6.28 -6.25
N LEU A 27 -0.64 -7.13 -6.49
CA LEU A 27 -0.83 -8.41 -5.82
C LEU A 27 -0.05 -9.49 -6.59
N HIS A 28 0.92 -10.12 -5.92
CA HIS A 28 1.70 -11.23 -6.49
C HIS A 28 1.46 -12.55 -5.74
N PRO A 29 1.32 -13.68 -6.44
CA PRO A 29 1.36 -13.82 -7.90
C PRO A 29 0.08 -13.31 -8.57
N ALA A 30 0.21 -12.63 -9.70
CA ALA A 30 -0.91 -12.02 -10.42
C ALA A 30 -2.01 -13.02 -10.85
N SER A 31 -1.64 -14.29 -11.04
CA SER A 31 -2.56 -15.39 -11.39
C SER A 31 -3.51 -15.78 -10.27
N ALA A 32 -3.22 -15.40 -9.02
CA ALA A 32 -4.06 -15.73 -7.86
C ALA A 32 -5.15 -14.68 -7.59
N PHE A 33 -5.19 -13.57 -8.34
CA PHE A 33 -6.06 -12.43 -8.05
C PHE A 33 -6.80 -11.94 -9.29
N VAL A 34 -8.10 -11.70 -9.14
CA VAL A 34 -8.87 -10.94 -10.11
C VAL A 34 -8.46 -9.46 -9.97
N TYR A 35 -8.01 -8.86 -11.08
CA TYR A 35 -7.41 -7.51 -11.10
C TYR A 35 -6.24 -7.35 -10.12
N PRO A 36 -5.07 -7.97 -10.36
CA PRO A 36 -3.94 -7.94 -9.45
C PRO A 36 -3.30 -6.55 -9.27
N LYS A 37 -3.67 -5.57 -10.11
CA LYS A 37 -3.24 -4.17 -9.99
C LYS A 37 -4.42 -3.34 -9.47
N ARG A 38 -4.34 -2.89 -8.21
CA ARG A 38 -5.35 -2.05 -7.57
C ARG A 38 -4.87 -0.61 -7.52
N VAL A 39 -5.69 0.32 -8.00
CA VAL A 39 -5.35 1.75 -8.04
C VAL A 39 -6.36 2.50 -7.18
N ILE A 40 -5.87 3.15 -6.12
CA ILE A 40 -6.68 3.93 -5.20
C ILE A 40 -6.28 5.40 -5.33
N GLN A 41 -7.19 6.25 -5.80
CA GLN A 41 -6.92 7.67 -6.06
C GLN A 41 -7.27 8.57 -4.89
N GLU A 42 -8.25 8.18 -4.07
CA GLU A 42 -8.73 8.93 -2.92
C GLU A 42 -8.58 8.12 -1.62
N PRO A 43 -8.37 8.76 -0.46
CA PRO A 43 -8.30 8.06 0.82
C PRO A 43 -9.66 7.42 1.19
N PRO A 44 -9.68 6.33 1.98
CA PRO A 44 -8.51 5.63 2.53
C PRO A 44 -7.78 4.80 1.45
N TYR A 45 -6.45 4.93 1.41
CA TYR A 45 -5.61 4.18 0.47
C TYR A 45 -5.39 2.75 0.97
N GLU A 46 -6.43 1.92 0.86
CA GLU A 46 -6.41 0.54 1.34
C GLU A 46 -7.06 -0.45 0.36
N ILE A 47 -6.70 -1.71 0.52
CA ILE A 47 -7.34 -2.84 -0.15
C ILE A 47 -7.67 -3.92 0.89
N GLN A 48 -8.74 -4.67 0.63
CA GLN A 48 -9.20 -5.80 1.42
C GLN A 48 -9.36 -7.00 0.51
N GLU A 49 -8.96 -8.17 1.00
CA GLU A 49 -9.02 -9.43 0.27
C GLU A 49 -9.23 -10.59 1.23
N SER A 50 -9.73 -11.69 0.68
CA SER A 50 -9.89 -12.97 1.37
C SER A 50 -9.11 -14.02 0.62
N GLY A 51 -8.07 -14.61 1.21
CA GLY A 51 -7.28 -15.63 0.52
C GLY A 51 -5.80 -15.65 0.88
N CYS A 52 -4.96 -16.00 -0.10
CA CYS A 52 -3.53 -16.35 0.02
C CYS A 52 -2.80 -15.76 1.24
N ALA A 53 -2.32 -16.64 2.11
CA ALA A 53 -1.72 -16.31 3.40
C ALA A 53 -0.32 -15.67 3.31
N SER A 54 0.40 -15.83 2.19
CA SER A 54 1.76 -15.31 2.06
C SER A 54 1.97 -14.69 0.70
N ILE A 55 1.95 -13.36 0.62
CA ILE A 55 2.07 -12.63 -0.64
C ILE A 55 3.02 -11.44 -0.52
N GLU A 56 3.66 -11.13 -1.65
CA GLU A 56 4.45 -9.93 -1.82
C GLU A 56 3.59 -8.86 -2.51
N ILE A 57 3.61 -7.65 -1.96
CA ILE A 57 2.80 -6.54 -2.41
C ILE A 57 3.72 -5.36 -2.68
N PRO A 58 4.26 -5.20 -3.91
CA PRO A 58 4.81 -3.92 -4.34
C PRO A 58 3.74 -2.83 -4.28
N ILE A 59 4.09 -1.68 -3.69
CA ILE A 59 3.20 -0.54 -3.54
C ILE A 59 3.87 0.69 -4.15
N HIS A 60 3.19 1.37 -5.06
CA HIS A 60 3.66 2.61 -5.66
C HIS A 60 2.78 3.78 -5.20
N VAL A 61 3.36 4.73 -4.48
CA VAL A 61 2.69 5.98 -4.06
C VAL A 61 3.11 7.09 -5.02
N TYR A 62 2.18 7.64 -5.78
CA TYR A 62 2.42 8.73 -6.73
C TYR A 62 2.16 10.08 -6.08
N LEU A 63 3.06 11.05 -6.23
CA LEU A 63 2.94 12.39 -5.65
C LEU A 63 2.30 13.39 -6.63
N LYS A 64 1.51 14.35 -6.14
CA LYS A 64 0.77 15.35 -6.95
C LYS A 64 1.69 16.38 -7.61
N HIS A 65 2.63 16.96 -6.87
CA HIS A 65 3.44 18.11 -7.32
C HIS A 65 4.90 17.72 -7.58
N SER A 66 5.12 16.79 -8.52
CA SER A 66 6.47 16.41 -8.94
C SER A 66 6.65 16.60 -10.43
N SER A 67 7.72 17.30 -10.83
CA SER A 67 8.03 17.69 -12.22
C SER A 67 8.15 16.52 -13.21
N ARG A 68 8.23 15.29 -12.70
CA ARG A 68 8.01 14.01 -13.37
C ARG A 68 7.36 13.12 -12.33
N PRO A 69 6.54 12.10 -12.66
CA PRO A 69 5.86 11.32 -11.63
C PRO A 69 6.88 10.71 -10.66
N ARG A 70 7.13 11.39 -9.54
CA ARG A 70 7.93 10.91 -8.43
C ARG A 70 7.00 9.94 -7.74
N ARG A 71 7.34 8.66 -7.92
CA ARG A 71 6.66 7.58 -7.21
C ARG A 71 7.59 7.06 -6.15
N ILE A 72 7.08 6.95 -4.94
CA ILE A 72 7.71 6.19 -3.88
C ILE A 72 7.40 4.71 -4.13
N ARG A 73 8.43 3.86 -4.14
CA ARG A 73 8.28 2.41 -4.30
C ARG A 73 8.49 1.73 -2.96
N LEU A 74 7.44 1.11 -2.45
CA LEU A 74 7.45 0.30 -1.25
C LEU A 74 7.26 -1.17 -1.63
N ARG A 75 7.66 -2.07 -0.73
CA ARG A 75 7.35 -3.49 -0.82
C ARG A 75 6.85 -3.96 0.54
N TYR A 76 5.73 -4.65 0.55
CA TYR A 76 5.14 -5.20 1.75
C TYR A 76 4.99 -6.71 1.60
N SER A 77 5.60 -7.46 2.51
CA SER A 77 5.48 -8.91 2.59
C SER A 77 4.39 -9.22 3.60
N LEU A 78 3.20 -9.62 3.14
CA LEU A 78 2.14 -10.10 4.02
C LEU A 78 2.42 -11.56 4.36
N ARG A 79 2.56 -11.86 5.65
CA ARG A 79 2.64 -13.21 6.19
C ARG A 79 1.49 -13.41 7.16
N ALA A 80 0.56 -14.30 6.84
CA ALA A 80 -0.49 -14.65 7.74
C ALA A 80 0.07 -15.66 8.75
N GLU A 81 0.10 -15.24 10.01
CA GLU A 81 0.35 -16.15 11.12
C GLU A 81 -0.90 -17.01 11.37
N SER A 82 -0.70 -18.23 11.86
CA SER A 82 -1.81 -19.15 12.16
C SER A 82 -2.86 -18.47 13.05
N ALA A 83 -4.14 -18.76 12.78
CA ALA A 83 -5.38 -18.11 13.21
C ALA A 83 -5.62 -17.80 14.71
N ALA A 84 -4.63 -17.96 15.59
CA ALA A 84 -4.75 -17.71 17.02
C ALA A 84 -4.65 -16.22 17.41
N ARG A 85 -4.17 -15.33 16.54
CA ARG A 85 -4.02 -13.90 16.85
C ARG A 85 -4.37 -13.02 15.64
N SER A 86 -5.28 -12.07 15.83
CA SER A 86 -5.42 -10.92 14.93
C SER A 86 -4.13 -10.09 15.02
N ALA A 87 -3.28 -10.18 14.01
CA ALA A 87 -2.02 -9.45 13.95
C ALA A 87 -2.18 -8.16 13.12
N SER A 88 -1.67 -7.05 13.66
CA SER A 88 -1.53 -5.80 12.92
C SER A 88 -0.04 -5.44 12.88
N GLU A 89 0.57 -5.51 11.71
CA GLU A 89 1.94 -5.07 11.47
C GLU A 89 1.90 -3.71 10.75
N SER A 90 2.82 -2.81 11.11
CA SER A 90 3.02 -1.57 10.38
C SER A 90 4.49 -1.32 10.16
N ARG A 91 4.85 -0.85 8.96
CA ARG A 91 6.21 -0.42 8.61
C ARG A 91 6.16 1.07 8.29
N CYS A 92 6.92 1.86 9.05
CA CYS A 92 7.07 3.29 8.82
C CYS A 92 8.30 3.56 7.97
N VAL A 93 8.17 4.39 6.94
CA VAL A 93 9.28 4.83 6.10
C VAL A 93 9.18 6.35 5.94
N TYR A 94 10.32 7.03 6.03
CA TYR A 94 10.45 8.47 5.85
C TYR A 94 11.05 8.76 4.47
N TYR A 95 10.53 9.78 3.79
CA TYR A 95 10.98 10.18 2.46
C TYR A 95 11.21 11.68 2.40
N ASP A 96 12.44 12.07 2.10
CA ASP A 96 12.79 13.45 1.79
C ASP A 96 12.47 13.72 0.32
N VAL A 97 11.52 14.63 0.07
CA VAL A 97 11.20 15.07 -1.27
C VAL A 97 12.12 16.24 -1.62
N GLU A 98 13.23 15.96 -2.31
CA GLU A 98 14.14 17.01 -2.77
C GLU A 98 13.41 18.00 -3.69
N ASN A 99 13.54 19.30 -3.41
CA ASN A 99 12.90 20.40 -4.14
C ASN A 99 11.38 20.22 -4.30
N PRO A 100 10.60 20.33 -3.21
CA PRO A 100 9.16 20.53 -3.32
C PRO A 100 8.99 21.93 -3.91
N SER A 101 8.70 22.01 -5.21
CA SER A 101 8.41 23.27 -5.91
C SER A 101 7.40 24.13 -5.17
#